data_AF-A0A4Q7D790-F1
#
_entry.id   AF-A0A4Q7D790-F1
#
_cell.length_a   1.000
_cell.length_b   1.000
_cell.length_c   1.000
_cell.angle_alpha   90.00
_cell.angle_beta   90.00
_cell.angle_gamma   90.00
#
_symmetry.space_group_name_H-M   'P 1'
#
loop_
_entity.id
_entity.type
_entity.pdbx_description
1 polymer ?
#
loop_
_entity_poly.entity_id
_entity_poly.type
_entity_poly.pdbx_seq_one_letter_code
_entity_poly.pdbx_strand_id
1 'polypeptide(L)'
;MLSEPYLGIDHQSFNWRDRLVSQQTVGLLNVPGAPATEQLHKMGELMDIYSRQNITLDSYLPHATDRAAPDPNRAKRSSPYSTTYYQQRNATYAGRPYTPNELLSGFSQKWGTMNCVTVAGIKAAMQRFGGPNQVYASVEQTREGFNIKMRDNPSKTYQVTYAELDYAAQRSGFRGTNQKMLNEANFMYAVSAKRAQMENNDGYASHSFSAALDSINSWENTQEGLDRLGLRNYVRPAYAQDLINGVPGVMAQNDHVFTVLNGLTDNYGTSGYRPDPWASAIMLVQEPYTA
;
A
#
# COMPACT_ATOMS: atom_id res chain seq x y z
N MET A 1 24.16 -43.53 7.41
CA MET A 1 22.80 -43.70 6.85
C MET A 1 21.83 -43.39 7.96
N LEU A 2 21.05 -42.33 7.81
CA LEU A 2 19.63 -42.21 8.13
C LEU A 2 19.26 -40.75 7.81
N SER A 3 18.61 -40.60 6.66
CA SER A 3 18.06 -39.38 6.10
C SER A 3 16.74 -39.05 6.79
N GLU A 4 16.60 -37.85 7.34
CA GLU A 4 15.29 -37.28 7.67
C GLU A 4 14.77 -36.42 6.50
N PRO A 5 13.46 -36.47 6.21
CA PRO A 5 12.90 -35.79 5.06
C PRO A 5 12.70 -34.30 5.35
N TYR A 6 13.30 -33.46 4.49
CA TYR A 6 12.92 -32.07 4.33
C TYR A 6 11.44 -31.99 3.90
N LEU A 7 10.55 -31.65 4.83
CA LEU A 7 9.23 -31.15 4.50
C LEU A 7 9.38 -29.70 4.05
N GLY A 8 9.48 -29.50 2.73
CA GLY A 8 9.42 -28.19 2.12
C GLY A 8 8.07 -27.54 2.41
N ILE A 9 8.07 -26.52 3.26
CA ILE A 9 6.93 -25.60 3.39
C ILE A 9 6.99 -24.71 2.15
N ASP A 10 6.04 -24.94 1.23
CA ASP A 10 5.85 -24.12 0.05
C ASP A 10 5.36 -22.72 0.50
N HIS A 11 6.29 -21.77 0.62
CA HIS A 11 5.99 -20.37 0.92
C HIS A 11 5.43 -19.67 -0.33
N GLN A 12 4.26 -20.11 -0.79
CA GLN A 12 3.54 -19.41 -1.85
C GLN A 12 3.06 -18.06 -1.33
N SER A 13 3.36 -16.99 -2.07
CA SER A 13 2.76 -15.68 -1.89
C SER A 13 1.24 -15.81 -1.84
N PHE A 14 0.63 -15.40 -0.74
CA PHE A 14 -0.81 -15.55 -0.55
C PHE A 14 -1.58 -14.65 -1.54
N ASN A 15 -2.29 -15.27 -2.49
CA ASN A 15 -3.08 -14.59 -3.50
C ASN A 15 -4.56 -14.54 -3.15
N TRP A 16 -5.03 -13.36 -2.73
CA TRP A 16 -6.43 -13.13 -2.37
C TRP A 16 -7.39 -13.31 -3.55
N ARG A 17 -6.91 -13.17 -4.80
CA ARG A 17 -7.73 -13.33 -6.01
C ARG A 17 -8.09 -14.80 -6.26
N ASP A 18 -7.18 -15.73 -5.99
CA ASP A 18 -7.41 -17.17 -6.18
C ASP A 18 -8.38 -17.75 -5.12
N ARG A 19 -8.44 -17.12 -3.93
CA ARG A 19 -9.36 -17.51 -2.87
C ARG A 19 -10.82 -17.16 -3.17
N LEU A 20 -11.08 -16.05 -3.87
CA LEU A 20 -12.44 -15.66 -4.27
C LEU A 20 -13.00 -16.56 -5.38
N VAL A 21 -12.15 -16.93 -6.35
CA VAL A 21 -12.54 -17.89 -7.41
C VAL A 21 -12.82 -19.27 -6.81
N SER A 22 -12.02 -19.72 -5.83
CA SER A 22 -12.29 -21.00 -5.15
C SER A 22 -13.52 -20.93 -4.24
N GLN A 23 -13.79 -19.82 -3.54
CA GLN A 23 -15.02 -19.68 -2.73
C GLN A 23 -16.29 -19.56 -3.58
N GLN A 24 -16.24 -18.98 -4.78
CA GLN A 24 -17.36 -19.03 -5.73
C GLN A 24 -17.62 -20.46 -6.24
N THR A 25 -16.61 -21.33 -6.22
CA THR A 25 -16.72 -22.73 -6.65
C THR A 25 -17.09 -23.68 -5.48
N VAL A 26 -16.86 -23.27 -4.22
CA VAL A 26 -17.07 -24.07 -2.99
C VAL A 26 -18.26 -23.55 -2.15
N GLY A 27 -19.12 -22.71 -2.72
CA GLY A 27 -20.36 -22.19 -2.09
C GLY A 27 -21.45 -23.24 -1.76
N LEU A 28 -21.10 -24.51 -1.70
CA LEU A 28 -21.93 -25.61 -1.23
C LEU A 28 -21.03 -26.61 -0.49
N LEU A 29 -20.65 -26.36 0.75
CA LEU A 29 -20.37 -27.41 1.75
C LEU A 29 -20.17 -26.83 3.17
N ASN A 30 -20.95 -27.38 4.09
CA ASN A 30 -21.06 -27.09 5.52
C ASN A 30 -19.73 -27.02 6.30
N VAL A 31 -19.66 -26.08 7.25
CA VAL A 31 -18.71 -26.15 8.38
C VAL A 31 -19.44 -26.67 9.62
N PRO A 32 -19.15 -27.88 10.13
CA PRO A 32 -19.86 -28.44 11.29
C PRO A 32 -19.40 -27.79 12.60
N GLY A 33 -20.34 -27.35 13.45
CA GLY A 33 -20.11 -27.16 14.89
C GLY A 33 -20.17 -25.74 15.46
N ALA A 34 -20.37 -24.69 14.66
CA ALA A 34 -20.59 -23.33 15.21
C ALA A 34 -22.07 -23.14 15.62
N PRO A 35 -22.37 -22.57 16.81
CA PRO A 35 -23.75 -22.27 17.21
C PRO A 35 -24.42 -21.32 16.21
N ALA A 36 -25.69 -21.59 15.87
CA ALA A 36 -26.45 -20.80 14.88
C ALA A 36 -26.48 -19.29 15.18
N THR A 37 -26.36 -18.89 16.45
CA THR A 37 -26.31 -17.49 16.89
C THR A 37 -25.03 -16.78 16.50
N GLU A 38 -23.89 -17.48 16.42
CA GLU A 38 -22.61 -16.89 15.99
C GLU A 38 -22.53 -16.78 14.46
N GLN A 39 -23.14 -17.73 13.75
CA GLN A 39 -23.28 -17.69 12.29
C GLN A 39 -24.21 -16.54 11.84
N LEU A 40 -25.31 -16.31 12.56
CA LEU A 40 -26.23 -15.20 12.30
C LEU A 40 -25.62 -13.84 12.64
N HIS A 41 -24.75 -13.73 13.66
CA HIS A 41 -24.04 -12.49 13.98
C HIS A 41 -23.00 -12.13 12.92
N LYS A 42 -22.20 -13.12 12.47
CA LYS A 42 -21.23 -12.95 11.37
C LYS A 42 -21.90 -12.68 10.02
N MET A 43 -23.06 -13.31 9.75
CA MET A 43 -23.90 -12.96 8.59
C MET A 43 -24.48 -11.55 8.71
N GLY A 44 -24.86 -11.11 9.91
CA GLY A 44 -25.32 -9.73 10.16
C GLY A 44 -24.24 -8.69 9.86
N GLU A 45 -23.00 -8.92 10.30
CA GLU A 45 -21.86 -8.03 10.01
C GLU A 45 -21.50 -8.03 8.52
N LEU A 46 -21.48 -9.19 7.86
CA LEU A 46 -21.23 -9.30 6.42
C LEU A 46 -22.35 -8.63 5.59
N MET A 47 -23.62 -8.78 5.99
CA MET A 47 -24.75 -8.16 5.28
C MET A 47 -24.82 -6.65 5.53
N ASP A 48 -24.37 -6.13 6.68
CA ASP A 48 -24.25 -4.69 6.92
C ASP A 48 -23.10 -4.07 6.10
N ILE A 49 -22.02 -4.82 5.86
CA ILE A 49 -20.94 -4.46 4.92
C ILE A 49 -21.46 -4.44 3.48
N TYR A 50 -22.21 -5.46 3.04
CA TYR A 50 -22.82 -5.53 1.70
C TYR A 50 -23.92 -4.46 1.49
N SER A 51 -24.73 -4.17 2.51
CA SER A 51 -25.79 -3.16 2.46
C SER A 51 -25.25 -1.73 2.35
N ARG A 52 -24.09 -1.44 2.95
CA ARG A 52 -23.44 -0.12 2.85
C ARG A 52 -22.64 0.07 1.55
N GLN A 53 -22.32 -1.01 0.86
CA GLN A 53 -21.70 -1.00 -0.47
C GLN A 53 -22.72 -0.86 -1.61
N ASN A 54 -24.01 -1.17 -1.36
CA ASN A 54 -25.11 -0.98 -2.31
C ASN A 54 -25.82 0.38 -2.13
N ILE A 55 -25.05 1.47 -2.08
CA ILE A 55 -25.60 2.79 -2.42
C ILE A 55 -25.79 2.79 -3.93
N THR A 56 -27.06 2.72 -4.32
CA THR A 56 -27.64 2.77 -5.67
C THR A 56 -26.72 3.31 -6.77
N LEU A 57 -26.48 2.47 -7.77
CA LEU A 57 -25.82 2.72 -9.07
C LEU A 57 -26.53 3.75 -9.98
N ASP A 58 -27.35 4.65 -9.43
CA ASP A 58 -28.26 5.51 -10.21
C ASP A 58 -28.04 7.03 -10.01
N SER A 59 -26.86 7.44 -9.51
CA SER A 59 -26.52 8.88 -9.38
C SER A 59 -25.22 9.31 -10.05
N TYR A 60 -24.67 8.51 -10.97
CA TYR A 60 -23.47 8.86 -11.74
C TYR A 60 -23.73 8.84 -13.25
N LEU A 61 -24.65 9.69 -13.70
CA LEU A 61 -24.62 10.23 -15.06
C LEU A 61 -24.36 11.74 -14.95
N PRO A 62 -23.27 12.27 -15.49
CA PRO A 62 -23.13 13.72 -15.59
C PRO A 62 -24.09 14.23 -16.66
N HIS A 63 -25.08 15.01 -16.25
CA HIS A 63 -25.72 15.95 -17.17
C HIS A 63 -24.65 16.90 -17.71
N ALA A 64 -24.39 16.79 -19.01
CA ALA A 64 -23.57 17.73 -19.75
C ALA A 64 -24.27 19.09 -19.77
N THR A 65 -23.75 20.05 -18.99
CA THR A 65 -23.95 21.47 -19.28
C THR A 65 -22.65 22.21 -19.05
N ASP A 66 -22.22 22.91 -20.10
CA ASP A 66 -21.04 23.75 -20.20
C ASP A 66 -20.65 24.48 -18.92
N ARG A 67 -19.47 24.14 -18.39
CA ARG A 67 -18.67 25.06 -17.57
C ARG A 67 -17.23 24.95 -18.04
N ALA A 68 -16.68 26.10 -18.43
CA ALA A 68 -15.35 26.27 -18.98
C ALA A 68 -14.28 25.49 -18.20
N ALA A 69 -13.34 24.91 -18.96
CA ALA A 69 -12.18 24.22 -18.42
C ALA A 69 -11.47 25.07 -17.34
N PRO A 70 -11.06 24.48 -16.21
CA PRO A 70 -10.37 25.22 -15.17
C PRO A 70 -9.03 25.75 -15.70
N ASP A 71 -8.74 27.02 -15.42
CA ASP A 71 -7.49 27.68 -15.80
C ASP A 71 -6.25 26.86 -15.36
N PRO A 72 -5.42 26.38 -16.31
CA PRO A 72 -4.25 25.55 -16.01
C PRO A 72 -3.18 26.28 -15.18
N ASN A 73 -3.28 27.60 -14.99
CA ASN A 73 -2.38 28.38 -14.15
C ASN A 73 -2.86 28.53 -12.69
N ARG A 74 -4.11 28.18 -12.38
CA ARG A 74 -4.64 28.24 -11.00
C ARG A 74 -4.05 27.14 -10.12
N ALA A 75 -3.87 25.92 -10.65
CA ALA A 75 -3.25 24.79 -9.95
C ALA A 75 -1.75 25.02 -9.64
N LYS A 76 -1.05 25.82 -10.46
CA LYS A 76 0.38 26.12 -10.27
C LYS A 76 0.68 27.07 -9.10
N ARG A 77 -0.29 27.87 -8.65
CA ARG A 77 -0.06 28.96 -7.69
C ARG A 77 -0.40 28.63 -6.22
N SER A 78 -1.07 27.51 -5.96
CA SER A 78 -1.57 27.19 -4.61
C SER A 78 -1.33 25.76 -4.14
N SER A 79 -0.61 24.93 -4.90
CA SER A 79 -0.32 23.58 -4.43
C SER A 79 0.69 23.62 -3.27
N PRO A 80 0.40 23.01 -2.09
CA PRO A 80 1.34 22.88 -0.97
C PRO A 80 2.59 22.07 -1.34
N TYR A 81 2.62 21.60 -2.58
CA TYR A 81 3.60 20.75 -3.22
C TYR A 81 4.46 21.52 -4.25
N SER A 82 4.45 22.86 -4.19
CA SER A 82 5.36 23.70 -5.00
C SER A 82 6.82 23.58 -4.54
N THR A 83 7.74 23.93 -5.45
CA THR A 83 9.20 23.80 -5.36
C THR A 83 9.82 24.22 -4.04
N THR A 84 9.38 25.34 -3.47
CA THR A 84 9.95 25.88 -2.24
C THR A 84 9.44 25.13 -1.00
N TYR A 85 8.22 24.59 -1.02
CA TYR A 85 7.62 23.92 0.15
C TYR A 85 8.16 22.51 0.41
N TYR A 86 8.40 21.71 -0.64
CA TYR A 86 8.94 20.36 -0.48
C TYR A 86 10.39 20.33 -0.01
N GLN A 87 11.24 21.19 -0.56
CA GLN A 87 12.66 21.18 -0.20
C GLN A 87 12.90 21.75 1.21
N GLN A 88 12.16 22.79 1.60
CA GLN A 88 12.40 23.51 2.85
C GLN A 88 11.94 22.73 4.10
N ARG A 89 11.01 21.76 3.98
CA ARG A 89 10.59 20.88 5.10
C ARG A 89 11.29 19.52 5.15
N ASN A 90 12.00 19.12 4.10
CA ASN A 90 12.68 17.81 4.07
C ASN A 90 14.10 17.82 4.63
N ALA A 91 14.67 19.00 4.92
CA ALA A 91 16.03 19.16 5.43
C ALA A 91 16.21 18.76 6.91
N THR A 92 15.14 18.70 7.71
CA THR A 92 15.25 18.53 9.18
C THR A 92 15.32 17.06 9.65
N TYR A 93 15.18 16.09 8.74
CA TYR A 93 15.33 14.66 9.02
C TYR A 93 16.20 14.03 7.92
N ALA A 94 17.51 14.22 8.02
CA ALA A 94 18.45 13.67 7.05
C ALA A 94 18.45 12.13 7.10
N GLY A 95 17.88 11.51 6.08
CA GLY A 95 18.27 10.21 5.53
C GLY A 95 18.20 8.96 6.42
N ARG A 96 17.72 9.04 7.66
CA ARG A 96 17.60 7.87 8.52
C ARG A 96 16.27 7.12 8.33
N PRO A 97 16.24 5.82 8.63
CA PRO A 97 14.99 5.09 8.78
C PRO A 97 14.09 5.69 9.88
N TYR A 98 12.78 5.59 9.66
CA TYR A 98 11.79 6.02 10.64
C TYR A 98 11.59 4.96 11.72
N THR A 99 11.44 5.41 12.97
CA THR A 99 11.16 4.51 14.09
C THR A 99 9.72 4.02 14.04
N PRO A 100 9.39 2.88 14.68
CA PRO A 100 8.01 2.39 14.73
C PRO A 100 7.01 3.39 15.31
N ASN A 101 7.40 4.16 16.34
CA ASN A 101 6.53 5.18 16.94
C ASN A 101 6.24 6.35 16.00
N GLU A 102 7.24 6.78 15.23
CA GLU A 102 7.07 7.81 14.20
C GLU A 102 6.13 7.33 13.11
N LEU A 103 6.25 6.07 12.67
CA LEU A 103 5.40 5.49 11.62
C LEU A 103 3.97 5.20 12.08
N LEU A 104 3.81 4.80 13.34
CA LEU A 104 2.49 4.50 13.91
C LEU A 104 1.63 5.76 13.92
N SER A 105 2.18 6.87 14.43
CA SER A 105 1.45 8.14 14.58
C SER A 105 1.55 9.08 13.38
N GLY A 106 2.52 8.86 12.48
CA GLY A 106 2.86 9.83 11.46
C GLY A 106 1.92 9.85 10.27
N PHE A 107 1.50 8.68 9.77
CA PHE A 107 0.39 8.56 8.81
C PHE A 107 -0.30 7.21 8.93
N SER A 108 -1.50 7.12 8.38
CA SER A 108 -2.34 5.93 8.43
C SER A 108 -3.31 5.87 7.26
N GLN A 109 -3.73 4.65 6.96
CA GLN A 109 -4.89 4.40 6.13
C GLN A 109 -6.14 5.04 6.74
N LYS A 110 -7.04 5.59 5.91
CA LYS A 110 -8.38 5.94 6.37
C LYS A 110 -9.23 4.66 6.42
N TRP A 111 -9.93 4.44 7.53
CA TRP A 111 -10.85 3.32 7.67
C TRP A 111 -11.83 3.22 6.48
N GLY A 112 -12.01 2.02 5.95
CA GLY A 112 -12.89 1.74 4.81
C GLY A 112 -12.29 2.00 3.42
N THR A 113 -11.00 2.36 3.31
CA THR A 113 -10.30 2.33 2.00
C THR A 113 -9.70 0.96 1.73
N MET A 114 -9.34 0.66 0.48
CA MET A 114 -8.77 -0.64 0.07
C MET A 114 -7.27 -0.54 -0.28
N ASN A 115 -6.55 0.39 0.35
CA ASN A 115 -5.14 0.66 0.05
C ASN A 115 -4.16 0.13 1.11
N CYS A 116 -4.58 -0.86 1.90
CA CYS A 116 -3.81 -1.46 3.00
C CYS A 116 -2.44 -1.97 2.54
N VAL A 117 -2.39 -2.70 1.42
CA VAL A 117 -1.15 -3.23 0.83
C VAL A 117 -0.16 -2.11 0.54
N THR A 118 -0.64 -1.00 -0.03
CA THR A 118 0.22 0.14 -0.37
C THR A 118 0.69 0.88 0.90
N VAL A 119 -0.19 1.09 1.88
CA VAL A 119 0.15 1.75 3.15
C VAL A 119 1.19 0.94 3.93
N ALA A 120 0.96 -0.36 4.08
CA ALA A 120 1.88 -1.28 4.75
C ALA A 120 3.24 -1.31 4.05
N GLY A 121 3.25 -1.34 2.71
CA GLY A 121 4.48 -1.29 1.93
C GLY A 121 5.26 0.01 2.15
N ILE A 122 4.59 1.17 2.14
CA ILE A 122 5.23 2.48 2.39
C ILE A 122 5.82 2.52 3.81
N LYS A 123 5.07 2.10 4.83
CA LYS A 123 5.58 2.10 6.22
C LYS A 123 6.78 1.16 6.38
N ALA A 124 6.71 -0.05 5.84
CA ALA A 124 7.82 -0.99 5.87
C ALA A 124 9.07 -0.43 5.18
N ALA A 125 8.92 0.17 3.99
CA ALA A 125 10.01 0.81 3.27
C ALA A 125 10.63 1.98 4.06
N MET A 126 9.78 2.81 4.68
CA MET A 126 10.21 3.93 5.51
C MET A 126 10.91 3.50 6.81
N GLN A 127 10.48 2.37 7.38
CA GLN A 127 11.14 1.75 8.53
C GLN A 127 12.49 1.13 8.17
N ARG A 128 12.64 0.61 6.94
CA ARG A 128 13.88 -0.02 6.49
C ARG A 128 14.92 1.00 6.04
N PHE A 129 14.53 1.92 5.18
CA PHE A 129 15.45 2.76 4.42
C PHE A 129 15.37 4.24 4.80
N GLY A 130 14.18 4.74 5.15
CA GLY A 130 13.92 6.16 5.39
C GLY A 130 12.94 6.76 4.38
N GLY A 131 13.06 8.06 4.12
CA GLY A 131 12.15 8.76 3.20
C GLY A 131 12.33 8.35 1.73
N PRO A 132 11.57 8.98 0.81
CA PRO A 132 11.59 8.65 -0.62
C PRO A 132 13.00 8.64 -1.24
N ASN A 133 13.84 9.60 -0.85
CA ASN A 133 15.23 9.72 -1.32
C ASN A 133 16.13 8.56 -0.88
N GLN A 134 15.72 7.81 0.14
CA GLN A 134 16.42 6.63 0.63
C GLN A 134 15.78 5.33 0.14
N VAL A 135 14.55 5.35 -0.36
CA VAL A 135 13.88 4.14 -0.88
C VAL A 135 14.21 3.95 -2.36
N TYR A 136 14.04 5.00 -3.16
CA TYR A 136 14.28 4.95 -4.60
C TYR A 136 15.78 5.05 -4.93
N ALA A 137 16.17 4.64 -6.14
CA ALA A 137 17.55 4.84 -6.61
C ALA A 137 17.86 6.32 -6.84
N SER A 138 16.89 7.07 -7.37
CA SER A 138 16.95 8.52 -7.44
C SER A 138 15.58 9.15 -7.46
N VAL A 139 15.47 10.33 -6.86
CA VAL A 139 14.33 11.24 -6.99
C VAL A 139 14.87 12.59 -7.44
N GLU A 140 14.57 12.98 -8.66
CA GLU A 140 14.98 14.24 -9.24
C GLU A 140 13.75 15.11 -9.47
N GLN A 141 13.74 16.31 -8.92
CA GLN A 141 12.68 17.27 -9.16
C GLN A 141 12.85 17.93 -10.52
N THR A 142 11.75 18.09 -11.26
CA THR A 142 11.70 18.77 -12.55
C THR A 142 10.76 19.98 -12.47
N ARG A 143 10.59 20.68 -13.60
CA ARG A 143 9.63 21.80 -13.67
C ARG A 143 8.17 21.31 -13.64
N GLU A 144 7.93 20.09 -14.11
CA GLU A 144 6.60 19.48 -14.26
C GLU A 144 6.23 18.55 -13.10
N GLY A 145 7.20 18.12 -12.30
CA GLY A 145 7.02 17.24 -11.17
C GLY A 145 8.32 16.57 -10.74
N PHE A 146 8.40 15.24 -10.89
CA PHE A 146 9.55 14.45 -10.46
C PHE A 146 9.86 13.33 -11.45
N ASN A 147 11.16 13.09 -11.67
CA ASN A 147 11.70 11.89 -12.29
C ASN A 147 12.17 10.93 -11.19
N ILE A 148 11.64 9.71 -11.19
CA ILE A 148 11.96 8.68 -10.22
C ILE A 148 12.63 7.52 -10.95
N LYS A 149 13.74 7.02 -10.41
CA LYS A 149 14.32 5.73 -10.81
C LYS A 149 14.15 4.76 -9.66
N MET A 150 13.54 3.62 -9.96
CA MET A 150 13.30 2.57 -8.97
C MET A 150 14.61 1.86 -8.62
N ARG A 151 14.68 1.31 -7.40
CA ARG A 151 15.88 0.59 -6.94
C ARG A 151 16.05 -0.76 -7.63
N ASP A 152 14.94 -1.47 -7.88
CA ASP A 152 14.94 -2.74 -8.60
C ASP A 152 15.20 -2.62 -10.11
N ASN A 153 15.01 -1.43 -10.70
CA ASN A 153 15.32 -1.15 -12.09
C ASN A 153 15.73 0.32 -12.31
N PRO A 154 17.00 0.68 -12.08
CA PRO A 154 17.48 2.05 -12.19
C PRO A 154 17.59 2.55 -13.64
N SER A 155 17.40 1.68 -14.64
CA SER A 155 17.45 2.05 -16.05
C SER A 155 16.17 2.72 -16.55
N LYS A 156 15.06 2.53 -15.84
CA LYS A 156 13.73 3.06 -16.20
C LYS A 156 13.39 4.29 -15.35
N THR A 157 12.92 5.34 -16.01
CA THR A 157 12.46 6.58 -15.37
C THR A 157 10.94 6.62 -15.34
N TYR A 158 10.38 6.91 -14.17
CA TYR A 158 8.96 7.14 -13.92
C TYR A 158 8.74 8.62 -13.66
N GLN A 159 7.94 9.28 -14.49
CA GLN A 159 7.63 10.70 -14.33
C GLN A 159 6.31 10.84 -13.58
N VAL A 160 6.35 11.49 -12.41
CA VAL A 160 5.16 11.85 -11.63
C VAL A 160 4.99 13.36 -11.72
N THR A 161 3.89 13.81 -12.33
CA THR A 161 3.60 15.25 -12.42
C THR A 161 3.06 15.80 -11.09
N TYR A 162 3.14 17.12 -10.89
CA TYR A 162 2.49 17.75 -9.74
C TYR A 162 0.97 17.50 -9.70
N ALA A 163 0.30 17.47 -10.85
CA ALA A 163 -1.13 17.20 -10.91
C ALA A 163 -1.47 15.75 -10.46
N GLU A 164 -0.65 14.78 -10.86
CA GLU A 164 -0.80 13.38 -10.44
C GLU A 164 -0.53 13.21 -8.95
N LEU A 165 0.48 13.90 -8.42
CA LEU A 165 0.79 13.89 -7.00
C LEU A 165 -0.34 14.49 -6.16
N ASP A 166 -0.87 15.65 -6.57
CA ASP A 166 -2.01 16.30 -5.93
C ASP A 166 -3.25 15.40 -5.96
N TYR A 167 -3.50 14.75 -7.10
CA TYR A 167 -4.64 13.85 -7.28
C TYR A 167 -4.49 12.57 -6.45
N ALA A 168 -3.30 11.97 -6.42
CA ALA A 168 -3.00 10.81 -5.60
C ALA A 168 -3.12 11.13 -4.09
N ALA A 169 -2.67 12.31 -3.64
CA ALA A 169 -2.81 12.74 -2.25
C ALA A 169 -4.28 12.91 -1.83
N GLN A 170 -5.14 13.40 -2.74
CA GLN A 170 -6.58 13.48 -2.49
C GLN A 170 -7.23 12.09 -2.45
N ARG A 171 -6.81 11.20 -3.35
CA ARG A 171 -7.37 9.84 -3.50
C ARG A 171 -6.88 8.85 -2.45
N SER A 172 -5.68 9.03 -1.91
CA SER A 172 -5.11 8.14 -0.88
C SER A 172 -5.93 8.14 0.41
N GLY A 173 -6.51 9.31 0.74
CA GLY A 173 -7.24 9.54 1.99
C GLY A 173 -6.38 9.40 3.25
N PHE A 174 -5.04 9.41 3.13
CA PHE A 174 -4.16 9.22 4.28
C PHE A 174 -4.40 10.26 5.36
N ARG A 175 -4.31 9.81 6.62
CA ARG A 175 -4.48 10.66 7.81
C ARG A 175 -3.21 10.65 8.63
N GLY A 176 -2.82 11.80 9.17
CA GLY A 176 -1.64 11.91 10.02
C GLY A 176 -1.42 13.32 10.52
N THR A 177 -0.72 13.47 11.64
CA THR A 177 -0.37 14.79 12.21
C THR A 177 1.04 15.22 11.83
N ASN A 178 1.89 14.29 11.40
CA ASN A 178 3.23 14.59 10.88
C ASN A 178 3.14 14.96 9.40
N GLN A 179 3.05 16.26 9.10
CA GLN A 179 2.88 16.72 7.72
C GLN A 179 4.03 16.31 6.79
N LYS A 180 5.27 16.23 7.29
CA LYS A 180 6.42 15.78 6.47
C LYS A 180 6.23 14.32 6.05
N MET A 181 5.97 13.45 7.00
CA MET A 181 5.77 12.03 6.74
C MET A 181 4.53 11.80 5.85
N LEU A 182 3.45 12.53 6.08
CA LEU A 182 2.25 12.44 5.25
C LEU A 182 2.52 12.85 3.80
N ASN A 183 3.33 13.89 3.59
CA ASN A 183 3.76 14.31 2.25
C ASN A 183 4.64 13.26 1.57
N GLU A 184 5.58 12.65 2.30
CA GLU A 184 6.41 11.56 1.80
C GLU A 184 5.59 10.32 1.45
N ALA A 185 4.63 9.95 2.30
CA ALA A 185 3.74 8.82 2.05
C ALA A 185 2.85 9.06 0.81
N ASN A 186 2.27 10.24 0.67
CA ASN A 186 1.50 10.60 -0.53
C ASN A 186 2.36 10.62 -1.80
N PHE A 187 3.62 11.07 -1.70
CA PHE A 187 4.58 10.98 -2.80
C PHE A 187 4.84 9.52 -3.20
N MET A 188 5.15 8.65 -2.24
CA MET A 188 5.40 7.23 -2.50
C MET A 188 4.16 6.51 -3.04
N TYR A 189 2.97 6.90 -2.60
CA TYR A 189 1.69 6.43 -3.13
C TYR A 189 1.48 6.85 -4.60
N ALA A 190 1.77 8.11 -4.95
CA ALA A 190 1.72 8.59 -6.33
C ALA A 190 2.72 7.86 -7.25
N VAL A 191 3.94 7.62 -6.77
CA VAL A 191 4.97 6.84 -7.48
C VAL A 191 4.51 5.40 -7.70
N SER A 192 3.89 4.79 -6.70
CA SER A 192 3.31 3.45 -6.79
C SER A 192 2.23 3.36 -7.87
N ALA A 193 1.31 4.34 -7.91
CA ALA A 193 0.29 4.45 -8.95
C ALA A 193 0.92 4.69 -10.34
N LYS A 194 1.96 5.52 -10.44
CA LYS A 194 2.66 5.77 -11.70
C LYS A 194 3.32 4.50 -12.25
N ARG A 195 3.93 3.69 -11.38
CA ARG A 195 4.46 2.39 -11.78
C ARG A 195 3.34 1.45 -12.23
N ALA A 196 2.26 1.35 -11.46
CA ALA A 196 1.09 0.55 -11.83
C ALA A 196 0.53 0.94 -13.21
N GLN A 197 0.43 2.24 -13.49
CA GLN A 197 0.02 2.75 -14.81
C GLN A 197 0.98 2.28 -15.93
N MET A 198 2.28 2.51 -15.74
CA MET A 198 3.29 2.20 -16.78
C MET A 198 3.50 0.70 -17.00
N GLU A 199 3.21 -0.12 -16.00
CA GLU A 199 3.34 -1.58 -16.05
C GLU A 199 2.01 -2.30 -16.25
N ASN A 200 0.95 -1.54 -16.47
CA ASN A 200 -0.41 -2.03 -16.68
C ASN A 200 -0.89 -3.01 -15.61
N ASN A 201 -0.77 -2.63 -14.33
CA ASN A 201 -1.31 -3.37 -13.19
C ASN A 201 -2.75 -3.80 -13.47
N ASP A 202 -3.05 -5.06 -13.15
CA ASP A 202 -4.36 -5.70 -13.35
C ASP A 202 -4.89 -5.69 -14.79
N GLY A 203 -4.04 -5.40 -15.77
CA GLY A 203 -4.40 -5.39 -17.18
C GLY A 203 -5.13 -4.13 -17.67
N TYR A 204 -5.51 -3.21 -16.77
CA TYR A 204 -6.27 -2.00 -17.12
C TYR A 204 -5.67 -0.69 -16.58
N ALA A 205 -4.67 -0.72 -15.69
CA ALA A 205 -4.10 0.49 -15.09
C ALA A 205 -3.47 1.45 -16.13
N SER A 206 -3.04 0.94 -17.29
CA SER A 206 -2.45 1.78 -18.35
C SER A 206 -3.44 2.76 -18.99
N HIS A 207 -4.75 2.56 -18.83
CA HIS A 207 -5.77 3.43 -19.42
C HIS A 207 -5.68 4.88 -18.92
N SER A 208 -5.39 5.07 -17.64
CA SER A 208 -5.21 6.40 -17.06
C SER A 208 -4.56 6.33 -15.68
N PHE A 209 -4.04 7.45 -15.19
CA PHE A 209 -3.55 7.52 -13.81
C PHE A 209 -4.67 7.28 -12.77
N SER A 210 -5.93 7.63 -13.09
CA SER A 210 -7.07 7.28 -12.24
C SER A 210 -7.31 5.78 -12.19
N ALA A 211 -7.26 5.11 -13.35
CA ALA A 211 -7.38 3.65 -13.42
C ALA A 211 -6.26 2.95 -12.63
N ALA A 212 -5.04 3.50 -12.66
CA ALA A 212 -3.95 3.00 -11.84
C ALA A 212 -4.15 3.24 -10.34
N LEU A 213 -4.76 4.35 -9.93
CA LEU A 213 -5.15 4.57 -8.53
C LEU A 213 -6.25 3.59 -8.08
N ASP A 214 -7.18 3.26 -8.98
CA ASP A 214 -8.22 2.25 -8.72
C ASP A 214 -7.61 0.85 -8.58
N SER A 215 -6.65 0.50 -9.45
CA SER A 215 -5.98 -0.80 -9.43
C SER A 215 -5.24 -1.06 -8.12
N ILE A 216 -4.48 -0.06 -7.63
CA ILE A 216 -3.71 -0.20 -6.38
C ILE A 216 -4.54 -0.07 -5.09
N ASN A 217 -5.82 0.23 -5.22
CA ASN A 217 -6.81 0.28 -4.15
C ASN A 217 -7.80 -0.88 -4.28
N SER A 218 -7.29 -2.05 -4.62
CA SER A 218 -8.07 -3.27 -4.82
C SER A 218 -7.54 -4.41 -3.93
N TRP A 219 -8.05 -5.63 -4.15
CA TRP A 219 -7.49 -6.83 -3.55
C TRP A 219 -6.15 -7.16 -4.21
N GLU A 220 -5.06 -6.74 -3.57
CA GLU A 220 -3.68 -6.89 -4.04
C GLU A 220 -2.96 -7.99 -3.25
N ASN A 221 -1.98 -8.66 -3.88
CA ASN A 221 -1.10 -9.59 -3.17
C ASN A 221 -0.24 -8.83 -2.14
N THR A 222 0.11 -9.50 -1.05
CA THR A 222 0.90 -8.94 0.07
C THR A 222 2.19 -8.23 -0.37
N GLN A 223 2.86 -8.75 -1.41
CA GLN A 223 4.13 -8.21 -1.91
C GLN A 223 3.96 -7.01 -2.85
N GLU A 224 2.80 -6.86 -3.51
CA GLU A 224 2.64 -5.90 -4.62
C GLU A 224 2.92 -4.46 -4.22
N GLY A 225 2.57 -4.08 -2.98
CA GLY A 225 2.90 -2.76 -2.45
C GLY A 225 4.40 -2.49 -2.42
N LEU A 226 5.22 -3.49 -2.06
CA LEU A 226 6.68 -3.39 -2.03
C LEU A 226 7.27 -3.39 -3.44
N ASP A 227 6.77 -4.27 -4.31
CA ASP A 227 7.17 -4.32 -5.72
C ASP A 227 6.92 -2.98 -6.40
N ARG A 228 5.73 -2.39 -6.24
CA ARG A 228 5.39 -1.09 -6.83
C ARG A 228 6.25 0.07 -6.30
N LEU A 229 6.88 -0.08 -5.13
CA LEU A 229 7.84 0.88 -4.57
C LEU A 229 9.28 0.68 -5.07
N GLY A 230 9.53 -0.27 -5.96
CA GLY A 230 10.89 -0.51 -6.47
C GLY A 230 11.70 -1.49 -5.65
N LEU A 231 11.06 -2.35 -4.84
CA LEU A 231 11.73 -3.18 -3.84
C LEU A 231 11.67 -4.68 -4.16
N ARG A 232 11.32 -5.08 -5.38
CA ARG A 232 11.20 -6.50 -5.77
C ARG A 232 12.46 -7.34 -5.47
N ASN A 233 13.64 -6.73 -5.63
CA ASN A 233 14.91 -7.40 -5.34
C ASN A 233 15.34 -7.24 -3.88
N TYR A 234 14.53 -6.66 -2.99
CA TYR A 234 14.88 -6.33 -1.60
C TYR A 234 13.92 -6.97 -0.61
N VAL A 235 13.12 -7.93 -1.06
CA VAL A 235 12.16 -8.68 -0.26
C VAL A 235 12.59 -10.14 -0.16
N ARG A 236 12.32 -10.76 0.98
CA ARG A 236 12.46 -12.21 1.17
C ARG A 236 11.34 -12.74 2.08
N PRO A 237 10.96 -14.02 1.93
CA PRO A 237 10.09 -14.69 2.91
C PRO A 237 10.69 -14.57 4.32
N ALA A 238 9.81 -14.46 5.31
CA ALA A 238 10.18 -14.36 6.73
C ALA A 238 9.26 -15.19 7.61
N TYR A 239 9.68 -15.44 8.84
CA TYR A 239 8.75 -15.88 9.87
C TYR A 239 8.02 -14.66 10.44
N ALA A 240 6.75 -14.80 10.80
CA ALA A 240 5.99 -13.71 11.43
C ALA A 240 6.69 -13.19 12.70
N GLN A 241 7.35 -14.09 13.43
CA GLN A 241 8.11 -13.75 14.63
C GLN A 241 9.28 -12.79 14.35
N ASP A 242 9.88 -12.80 13.16
CA ASP A 242 10.93 -11.85 12.77
C ASP A 242 10.37 -10.41 12.77
N LEU A 243 9.19 -10.23 12.17
CA LEU A 243 8.52 -8.94 12.09
C LEU A 243 7.95 -8.52 13.46
N ILE A 244 7.45 -9.46 14.26
CA ILE A 244 7.08 -9.21 15.66
C ILE A 244 8.28 -8.70 16.48
N ASN A 245 9.48 -9.22 16.21
CA ASN A 245 10.72 -8.77 16.83
C ASN A 245 11.27 -7.45 16.25
N GLY A 246 10.57 -6.83 15.29
CA GLY A 246 10.89 -5.50 14.77
C GLY A 246 11.66 -5.49 13.46
N VAL A 247 11.84 -6.64 12.79
CA VAL A 247 12.39 -6.65 11.42
C VAL A 247 11.40 -5.94 10.48
N PRO A 248 11.83 -4.93 9.69
CA PRO A 248 10.95 -4.24 8.77
C PRO A 248 10.37 -5.17 7.70
N GLY A 249 9.07 -5.07 7.45
CA GLY A 249 8.37 -5.93 6.50
C GLY A 249 6.85 -5.74 6.54
N VAL A 250 6.15 -6.61 5.83
CA VAL A 250 4.69 -6.66 5.81
C VAL A 250 4.20 -8.06 6.19
N MET A 251 3.06 -8.11 6.87
CA MET A 251 2.35 -9.35 7.15
C MET A 251 0.94 -9.31 6.59
N ALA A 252 0.42 -10.49 6.30
CA ALA A 252 -0.95 -10.68 5.85
C ALA A 252 -1.68 -11.64 6.79
N GLN A 253 -2.83 -11.19 7.28
CA GLN A 253 -3.73 -11.98 8.12
C GLN A 253 -5.16 -11.45 7.98
N ASN A 254 -6.17 -12.34 7.97
CA ASN A 254 -7.59 -11.98 7.96
C ASN A 254 -7.96 -10.96 6.85
N ASP A 255 -7.55 -11.23 5.61
CA ASP A 255 -7.81 -10.37 4.45
C ASP A 255 -7.22 -8.94 4.58
N HIS A 256 -6.22 -8.75 5.46
CA HIS A 256 -5.57 -7.47 5.69
C HIS A 256 -4.05 -7.59 5.62
N VAL A 257 -3.41 -6.62 4.96
CA VAL A 257 -1.94 -6.49 4.91
C VAL A 257 -1.55 -5.27 5.74
N PHE A 258 -0.62 -5.47 6.67
CA PHE A 258 -0.21 -4.47 7.64
C PHE A 258 1.30 -4.54 7.91
N THR A 259 1.84 -3.45 8.42
CA THR A 259 3.18 -3.41 9.02
C THR A 259 3.07 -3.76 10.51
N VAL A 260 4.13 -4.35 11.07
CA VAL A 260 4.23 -4.54 12.52
C VAL A 260 5.18 -3.53 13.12
N LEU A 261 4.65 -2.77 14.07
CA LEU A 261 5.31 -1.66 14.72
C LEU A 261 5.29 -1.93 16.23
N ASN A 262 6.48 -2.03 16.83
CA ASN A 262 6.65 -2.43 18.24
C ASN A 262 6.02 -3.79 18.59
N GLY A 263 6.06 -4.75 17.65
CA GLY A 263 5.49 -6.09 17.85
C GLY A 263 3.96 -6.17 17.76
N LEU A 264 3.28 -5.07 17.44
CA LEU A 264 1.83 -4.99 17.28
C LEU A 264 1.45 -4.60 15.85
N THR A 265 0.25 -5.00 15.42
CA THR A 265 -0.28 -4.58 14.11
C THR A 265 -0.47 -3.06 14.05
N ASP A 266 -0.18 -2.45 12.90
CA ASP A 266 -0.68 -1.11 12.59
C ASP A 266 -2.18 -1.18 12.30
N ASN A 267 -3.00 -0.65 13.20
CA ASN A 267 -4.45 -0.60 13.09
C ASN A 267 -4.88 0.84 12.83
N TYR A 268 -4.82 1.25 11.56
CA TYR A 268 -5.22 2.59 11.10
C TYR A 268 -4.56 3.73 11.90
N GLY A 269 -3.26 3.61 12.20
CA GLY A 269 -2.49 4.63 12.94
C GLY A 269 -2.50 4.48 14.46
N THR A 270 -3.04 3.37 14.95
CA THR A 270 -3.00 2.99 16.37
C THR A 270 -2.43 1.59 16.53
N SER A 271 -1.87 1.27 17.69
CA SER A 271 -1.45 -0.09 17.97
C SER A 271 -2.66 -1.01 18.03
N GLY A 272 -2.64 -2.07 17.23
CA GLY A 272 -3.63 -3.13 17.26
C GLY A 272 -3.21 -4.28 18.18
N TYR A 273 -3.48 -5.48 17.70
CA TYR A 273 -3.24 -6.72 18.42
C TYR A 273 -1.86 -7.31 18.08
N ARG A 274 -1.43 -8.33 18.83
CA ARG A 274 -0.22 -9.09 18.48
C ARG A 274 -0.57 -10.05 17.32
N PRO A 275 0.15 -9.98 16.18
CA PRO A 275 -0.11 -10.87 15.04
C PRO A 275 0.05 -12.35 15.40
N ASP A 276 -0.62 -13.22 14.65
CA ASP A 276 -0.40 -14.67 14.75
C ASP A 276 1.04 -15.01 14.33
N PRO A 277 1.80 -15.78 15.15
CA PRO A 277 3.15 -16.23 14.82
C PRO A 277 3.28 -17.06 13.53
N TRP A 278 2.16 -17.51 12.95
CA TRP A 278 2.11 -18.29 11.72
C TRP A 278 1.56 -17.50 10.52
N ALA A 279 1.31 -16.20 10.68
CA ALA A 279 0.88 -15.34 9.58
C ALA A 279 1.93 -15.29 8.45
N SER A 280 1.45 -15.08 7.22
CA SER A 280 2.35 -14.89 6.08
C SER A 280 3.14 -13.59 6.27
N ALA A 281 4.46 -13.67 6.10
CA ALA A 281 5.36 -12.55 6.36
C ALA A 281 6.42 -12.42 5.27
N ILE A 282 6.64 -11.17 4.86
CA ILE A 282 7.69 -10.77 3.92
C ILE A 282 8.51 -9.69 4.62
N MET A 283 9.83 -9.89 4.70
CA MET A 283 10.73 -8.89 5.26
C MET A 283 11.50 -8.14 4.18
N LEU A 284 11.90 -6.92 4.51
CA LEU A 284 12.82 -6.11 3.71
C LEU A 284 14.27 -6.31 4.17
N VAL A 285 15.16 -6.53 3.20
CA VAL A 285 16.61 -6.63 3.39
C VAL A 285 17.33 -5.35 2.94
N GLN A 286 18.59 -5.18 3.36
CA GLN A 286 19.35 -3.97 3.02
C GLN A 286 19.86 -4.05 1.59
N GLU A 287 20.41 -5.21 1.25
CA GLU A 287 21.05 -5.51 -0.02
C GLU A 287 20.12 -6.32 -0.92
N PRO A 288 20.35 -6.30 -2.24
CA PRO A 288 19.59 -7.13 -3.16
C PRO A 288 19.62 -8.60 -2.75
N TYR A 289 18.45 -9.21 -2.66
CA TYR A 289 18.25 -10.63 -2.49
C TYR A 289 17.96 -11.26 -3.86
N THR A 290 18.85 -12.16 -4.27
CA THR A 290 18.60 -13.12 -5.33
C THR A 290 18.29 -14.45 -4.66
N ALA A 291 17.07 -14.97 -4.88
CA ALA A 291 16.67 -16.29 -4.40
C ALA A 291 17.51 -17.40 -5.05
#